data_AF-X0SNI5-F1
#
_entry.id   AF-X0SNI5-F1
#
_cell.length_a   1.000
_cell.length_b   1.000
_cell.length_c   1.000
_cell.angle_alpha   90.00
_cell.angle_beta   90.00
_cell.angle_gamma   90.00
#
_symmetry.space_group_name_H-M   'P 1'
#
loop_
_entity.id
_entity.type
_entity.pdbx_description
1 polymer ?
#
loop_
_entity_poly.entity_id
_entity_poly.type
_entity_poly.pdbx_seq_one_letter_code
_entity_poly.pdbx_strand_id
1 'polypeptide(L)'
;MGAIIFRRLIEAFGDAEAVVAASQGQLKAVQGVGVKTAAAIAAVTDEQIDAELDEARSCGVEILCAEDEAYPAALKTIYDYPPVLYVRGRLEPTDAVAMAIVGARRCTYYGMEQAERFGQLLGRAGFTIVSGGARGIDTAAHRGALSCEGR
;
A
#
# COMPACT_ATOMS: atom_id res chain seq x y z
N MET A 1 -1.94 -7.04 -11.80
CA MET A 1 -3.39 -7.25 -11.61
C MET A 1 -3.91 -6.14 -10.70
N GLY A 2 -5.12 -5.61 -10.90
CA GLY A 2 -5.67 -4.56 -10.01
C GLY A 2 -6.52 -5.13 -8.86
N ALA A 3 -6.73 -4.35 -7.80
CA ALA A 3 -7.46 -4.76 -6.60
C ALA A 3 -8.90 -5.25 -6.88
N ILE A 4 -9.60 -4.64 -7.83
CA ILE A 4 -10.96 -5.07 -8.22
C ILE A 4 -10.96 -6.48 -8.81
N ILE A 5 -9.98 -6.81 -9.67
CA ILE A 5 -9.88 -8.14 -10.28
C ILE A 5 -9.49 -9.16 -9.21
N PHE A 6 -8.55 -8.81 -8.34
CA PHE A 6 -8.16 -9.64 -7.20
C PHE A 6 -9.37 -10.01 -6.36
N ARG A 7 -10.17 -9.03 -5.94
CA ARG A 7 -11.38 -9.26 -5.15
C ARG A 7 -12.37 -10.21 -5.85
N ARG A 8 -12.62 -10.02 -7.14
CA ARG A 8 -13.51 -10.92 -7.91
C ARG A 8 -12.99 -12.35 -7.99
N LEU A 9 -11.67 -12.54 -8.07
CA LEU A 9 -11.06 -13.86 -8.06
C LEU A 9 -11.26 -14.53 -6.69
N ILE A 10 -10.97 -13.81 -5.60
CA ILE A 10 -11.21 -14.32 -4.24
C ILE A 10 -12.70 -14.61 -4.01
N GLU A 11 -13.62 -13.75 -4.44
CA GLU A 11 -15.06 -14.00 -4.33
C GLU A 11 -15.54 -15.22 -5.16
N ALA A 12 -14.89 -15.50 -6.28
CA ALA A 12 -15.25 -16.62 -7.15
C ALA A 12 -14.66 -17.97 -6.71
N PHE A 13 -13.45 -17.96 -6.12
CA PHE A 13 -12.69 -19.17 -5.78
C PHE A 13 -12.52 -19.42 -4.28
N GLY A 14 -12.82 -18.43 -3.43
CA GLY A 14 -12.75 -18.50 -1.98
C GLY A 14 -11.49 -17.86 -1.40
N ASP A 15 -10.31 -18.28 -1.87
CA ASP A 15 -9.01 -17.84 -1.38
C ASP A 15 -7.95 -17.79 -2.50
N ALA A 16 -6.76 -17.28 -2.16
CA ALA A 16 -5.68 -17.10 -3.13
C ALA A 16 -5.08 -18.44 -3.61
N GLU A 17 -5.05 -19.46 -2.75
CA GLU A 17 -4.52 -20.79 -3.07
C GLU A 17 -5.39 -21.45 -4.16
N ALA A 18 -6.71 -21.40 -3.99
CA ALA A 18 -7.68 -21.89 -4.98
C ALA A 18 -7.58 -21.12 -6.31
N VAL A 19 -7.24 -19.82 -6.29
CA VAL A 19 -7.03 -19.02 -7.51
C VAL A 19 -5.79 -19.48 -8.26
N VAL A 20 -4.67 -19.74 -7.58
CA VAL A 20 -3.43 -20.21 -8.22
C VAL A 20 -3.59 -21.65 -8.74
N ALA A 21 -4.36 -22.49 -8.05
CA ALA A 21 -4.67 -23.85 -8.49
C ALA A 21 -5.68 -23.92 -9.66
N ALA A 22 -6.40 -22.83 -9.96
CA ALA A 22 -7.44 -22.81 -10.99
C ALA A 22 -6.85 -22.85 -12.41
N SER A 23 -7.52 -23.58 -13.31
CA SER A 23 -7.14 -23.60 -14.72
C SER A 23 -7.39 -22.26 -15.41
N GLN A 24 -6.65 -21.98 -16.49
CA GLN A 24 -6.85 -20.78 -17.30
C GLN A 24 -8.29 -20.61 -17.79
N GLY A 25 -9.00 -21.71 -18.07
CA GLY A 25 -10.39 -21.69 -18.48
C GLY A 25 -11.32 -21.19 -17.38
N GLN A 26 -11.12 -21.65 -16.14
CA GLN A 26 -11.88 -21.21 -14.97
C GLN A 26 -11.59 -19.74 -14.66
N LEU A 27 -10.32 -19.32 -14.69
CA LEU A 27 -9.92 -17.95 -14.42
C LEU A 27 -10.55 -16.95 -15.40
N LYS A 28 -10.63 -17.31 -16.69
CA LYS A 28 -11.27 -16.47 -17.73
C LYS A 28 -12.78 -16.31 -17.55
N ALA A 29 -13.44 -17.16 -16.78
CA ALA A 29 -14.86 -17.00 -16.49
C ALA A 29 -15.12 -15.81 -15.54
N VAL A 30 -14.10 -15.35 -14.81
CA VAL A 30 -14.20 -14.20 -13.91
C VAL A 30 -14.16 -12.89 -14.71
N GLN A 31 -15.16 -12.04 -14.47
CA GLN A 31 -15.31 -10.78 -15.21
C GLN A 31 -14.07 -9.88 -15.06
N GLY A 32 -13.48 -9.51 -16.20
CA GLY A 32 -12.29 -8.65 -16.26
C GLY A 32 -10.96 -9.39 -16.32
N VAL A 33 -10.97 -10.72 -16.18
CA VAL A 33 -9.77 -11.55 -16.36
C VAL A 33 -9.59 -11.90 -17.83
N GLY A 34 -8.64 -11.22 -18.49
CA GLY A 34 -8.25 -11.52 -19.86
C GLY A 34 -7.34 -12.74 -19.97
N VAL A 35 -7.12 -13.21 -21.20
CA VAL A 35 -6.25 -14.38 -21.50
C VAL A 35 -4.85 -14.23 -20.91
N LYS A 36 -4.24 -13.04 -21.03
CA LYS A 36 -2.90 -12.78 -20.49
C LYS A 36 -2.84 -12.92 -18.96
N THR A 37 -3.83 -12.37 -18.27
CA THR A 37 -3.89 -12.43 -16.80
C THR A 37 -4.14 -13.85 -16.32
N ALA A 38 -5.09 -14.56 -16.93
CA ALA A 38 -5.36 -15.96 -16.60
C ALA A 38 -4.13 -16.87 -16.82
N ALA A 39 -3.43 -16.68 -17.94
CA ALA A 39 -2.21 -17.43 -18.23
C ALA A 39 -1.09 -17.11 -17.23
N ALA A 40 -0.93 -15.84 -16.85
CA ALA A 40 0.06 -15.44 -15.87
C ALA A 40 -0.21 -16.02 -14.48
N ILE A 41 -1.46 -16.02 -14.00
CA ILE A 41 -1.83 -16.61 -12.70
C ILE A 41 -1.58 -18.12 -12.72
N ALA A 42 -2.07 -18.83 -13.73
CA ALA A 42 -1.95 -20.29 -13.81
C ALA A 42 -0.52 -20.78 -14.06
N ALA A 43 0.42 -19.88 -14.33
CA ALA A 43 1.84 -20.18 -14.52
C ALA A 43 2.70 -19.84 -13.29
N VAL A 44 2.11 -19.27 -12.23
CA VAL A 44 2.83 -18.99 -10.98
C VAL A 44 3.23 -20.31 -10.33
N THR A 45 4.47 -20.40 -9.87
CA THR A 45 4.97 -21.55 -9.11
C THR A 45 5.34 -21.14 -7.70
N ASP A 46 5.38 -22.12 -6.78
CA ASP A 46 5.79 -21.89 -5.39
C ASP A 46 7.20 -21.31 -5.31
N GLU A 47 8.12 -21.73 -6.18
CA GLU A 47 9.48 -21.18 -6.22
C GLU A 47 9.52 -19.69 -6.57
N GLN A 48 8.57 -19.21 -7.40
CA GLN A 48 8.48 -17.78 -7.71
C GLN A 48 7.91 -16.98 -6.54
N ILE A 49 6.96 -17.57 -5.79
CA ILE A 49 6.39 -16.97 -4.59
C ILE A 49 7.48 -16.85 -3.51
N ASP A 50 8.21 -17.94 -3.26
CA ASP A 50 9.30 -17.97 -2.28
C ASP A 50 10.42 -16.99 -2.64
N ALA A 51 10.81 -16.93 -3.93
CA ALA A 51 11.82 -15.98 -4.39
C ALA A 51 11.41 -14.51 -4.16
N GLU A 52 10.14 -14.15 -4.40
CA GLU A 52 9.63 -12.80 -4.15
C GLU A 52 9.62 -12.48 -2.64
N LEU A 53 9.21 -13.44 -1.81
CA LEU A 53 9.21 -13.30 -0.35
C LEU A 53 10.63 -13.09 0.19
N ASP A 54 11.59 -13.85 -0.31
CA ASP A 54 12.99 -13.74 0.10
C ASP A 54 13.65 -12.45 -0.41
N GLU A 55 13.33 -12.01 -1.64
CA GLU A 55 13.80 -10.73 -2.16
C GLU A 55 13.28 -9.56 -1.31
N ALA A 56 11.98 -9.54 -0.99
CA ALA A 56 11.39 -8.52 -0.12
C ALA A 56 12.07 -8.49 1.24
N ARG A 57 12.24 -9.65 1.89
CA ARG A 57 12.95 -9.77 3.17
C ARG A 57 14.39 -9.26 3.08
N SER A 58 15.11 -9.59 2.02
CA SER A 58 16.50 -9.14 1.81
C SER A 58 16.61 -7.61 1.68
N CYS A 59 15.55 -6.95 1.19
CA CYS A 59 15.45 -5.50 1.10
C CYS A 59 14.97 -4.81 2.39
N GLY A 60 14.69 -5.58 3.44
CA GLY A 60 14.07 -5.08 4.67
C GLY A 60 12.62 -4.63 4.46
N VAL A 61 11.92 -5.30 3.55
CA VAL A 61 10.51 -5.08 3.24
C VAL A 61 9.69 -6.22 3.84
N GLU A 62 8.66 -5.85 4.57
CA GLU A 62 7.63 -6.75 5.08
C GLU A 62 6.44 -6.74 4.12
N ILE A 63 5.92 -7.92 3.79
CA ILE A 63 4.71 -8.07 2.96
C ILE A 63 3.54 -8.33 3.90
N LEU A 64 2.56 -7.44 3.89
CA LEU A 64 1.33 -7.55 4.68
C LEU A 64 0.15 -7.83 3.77
N CYS A 65 -0.63 -8.85 4.10
CA CYS A 65 -1.91 -9.17 3.48
C CYS A 65 -3.05 -8.44 4.20
N ALA A 66 -4.18 -8.25 3.52
CA ALA A 66 -5.34 -7.57 4.09
C ALA A 66 -5.95 -8.28 5.31
N GLU A 67 -5.62 -9.55 5.53
CA GLU A 67 -6.03 -10.35 6.69
C GLU A 67 -5.15 -10.10 7.91
N ASP A 68 -3.94 -9.57 7.74
CA ASP A 68 -3.00 -9.35 8.83
C ASP A 68 -3.49 -8.28 9.79
N GLU A 69 -3.19 -8.47 11.08
CA GLU A 69 -3.51 -7.52 12.15
C GLU A 69 -2.73 -6.21 11.99
N ALA A 70 -1.50 -6.29 11.48
CA ALA A 70 -0.64 -5.13 11.21
C ALA A 70 -1.11 -4.29 10.00
N TYR A 71 -2.03 -4.81 9.17
CA TYR A 71 -2.53 -4.07 8.02
C TYR A 71 -3.35 -2.85 8.47
N PRO A 72 -3.07 -1.63 7.96
CA PRO A 72 -3.78 -0.41 8.37
C PRO A 72 -5.30 -0.51 8.20
N ALA A 73 -6.04 -0.53 9.32
CA ALA A 73 -7.50 -0.69 9.31
C ALA A 73 -8.22 0.39 8.48
N ALA A 74 -7.69 1.62 8.46
CA ALA A 74 -8.22 2.72 7.65
C ALA A 74 -8.22 2.40 6.15
N LEU A 75 -7.22 1.68 5.64
CA LEU A 75 -7.19 1.27 4.24
C LEU A 75 -8.30 0.27 3.93
N LYS A 76 -8.62 -0.67 4.84
CA LYS A 76 -9.72 -1.65 4.63
C LYS A 76 -11.10 -0.99 4.45
N THR A 77 -11.24 0.30 4.77
CA THR A 77 -12.50 1.06 4.63
C THR A 77 -12.75 1.60 3.21
N ILE A 78 -11.71 1.68 2.37
CA ILE A 78 -11.88 2.15 0.98
C ILE A 78 -12.34 0.99 0.09
N TYR A 79 -13.07 1.30 -0.98
CA TYR A 79 -13.71 0.28 -1.83
C TYR A 79 -12.72 -0.69 -2.51
N ASP A 80 -11.57 -0.17 -2.94
CA ASP A 80 -10.54 -0.86 -3.71
C ASP A 80 -9.21 -0.95 -2.95
N TYR A 81 -9.29 -1.24 -1.64
CA TYR A 81 -8.11 -1.38 -0.80
C TYR A 81 -7.11 -2.40 -1.39
N PRO A 82 -5.81 -2.13 -1.27
CA PRO A 82 -4.79 -3.02 -1.83
C PRO A 82 -4.77 -4.34 -1.06
N PRO A 83 -4.85 -5.51 -1.72
CA PRO A 83 -4.88 -6.80 -1.03
C PRO A 83 -3.56 -7.13 -0.33
N VAL A 84 -2.45 -6.60 -0.84
CA VAL A 84 -1.10 -6.80 -0.33
C VAL A 84 -0.38 -5.45 -0.27
N LEU A 85 0.35 -5.19 0.81
CA LEU A 85 1.19 -4.03 1.04
C LEU A 85 2.65 -4.45 1.24
N TYR A 86 3.55 -3.77 0.54
CA TYR A 86 4.99 -3.88 0.74
C TYR A 86 5.42 -2.72 1.64
N VAL A 87 5.82 -3.03 2.87
CA VAL A 87 6.13 -2.05 3.91
C VAL A 87 7.62 -2.06 4.19
N ARG A 88 8.27 -0.92 4.02
CA ARG A 88 9.66 -0.72 4.44
C ARG A 88 9.71 0.22 5.63
N GLY A 89 10.21 -0.26 6.76
CA GLY A 89 10.17 0.45 8.03
C GLY A 89 9.28 -0.26 9.04
N ARG A 90 8.56 0.48 9.87
CA ARG A 90 7.65 -0.09 10.88
C ARG A 90 6.35 0.70 10.91
N LEU A 91 5.23 -0.02 10.91
CA LEU A 91 3.93 0.52 11.24
C LEU A 91 3.71 0.36 12.74
N GLU A 92 3.30 1.44 13.39
CA GLU A 92 3.00 1.47 14.83
C GLU A 92 1.51 1.71 15.06
N PRO A 93 0.94 1.25 16.18
CA PRO A 93 -0.47 1.51 16.49
C PRO A 93 -0.84 3.01 16.50
N THR A 94 0.13 3.88 16.82
CA THR A 94 -0.03 5.34 16.75
C THR A 94 -0.25 5.86 15.33
N ASP A 95 0.20 5.13 14.31
CA ASP A 95 0.03 5.48 12.89
C ASP A 95 -1.44 5.37 12.44
N ALA A 96 -2.31 4.76 13.25
CA ALA A 96 -3.76 4.78 13.03
C ALA A 96 -4.35 6.20 13.16
N VAL A 97 -3.69 7.10 13.89
CA VAL A 97 -4.08 8.51 14.01
C VAL A 97 -3.23 9.34 13.04
N ALA A 98 -3.60 9.27 11.77
CA ALA A 98 -2.86 9.86 10.67
C ALA A 98 -3.56 11.06 10.02
N MET A 99 -2.77 12.01 9.51
CA MET A 99 -3.22 13.14 8.71
C MET A 99 -2.50 13.15 7.37
N ALA A 100 -3.28 13.16 6.29
CA ALA A 100 -2.72 13.29 4.95
C ALA A 100 -2.41 14.76 4.63
N ILE A 101 -1.18 15.06 4.22
CA ILE A 101 -0.80 16.36 3.68
C ILE A 101 -0.33 16.14 2.24
N VAL A 102 -1.07 16.68 1.28
CA VAL A 102 -0.77 16.55 -0.16
C VAL A 102 -0.74 17.90 -0.84
N GLY A 103 0.03 18.02 -1.92
CA GLY A 103 -0.05 19.24 -2.72
C GLY A 103 0.85 19.30 -3.95
N ALA A 104 1.09 20.52 -4.42
CA ALA A 104 1.77 20.76 -5.68
C ALA A 104 3.26 20.33 -5.66
N ARG A 105 3.68 19.67 -6.74
CA ARG A 105 5.09 19.31 -6.96
C ARG A 105 6.00 20.52 -7.20
N ARG A 106 5.42 21.58 -7.79
CA ARG A 106 6.02 22.91 -7.96
C ARG A 106 5.23 23.89 -7.10
N CYS A 107 5.59 23.98 -5.83
CA CYS A 107 4.98 24.92 -4.90
C CYS A 107 5.77 26.23 -4.84
N THR A 108 5.10 27.28 -4.38
CA THR A 108 5.76 28.53 -3.99
C THR A 108 6.56 28.32 -2.71
N TYR A 109 7.49 29.24 -2.43
CA TYR A 109 8.22 29.25 -1.16
C TYR A 109 7.25 29.27 0.04
N TYR A 110 6.24 30.15 -0.01
CA TYR A 110 5.20 30.21 1.01
C TYR A 110 4.46 28.89 1.19
N GLY A 111 4.07 28.22 0.09
CA GLY A 111 3.38 26.93 0.17
C GLY A 111 4.25 25.85 0.81
N MET A 112 5.55 25.83 0.50
CA MET A 112 6.51 24.93 1.14
C MET A 112 6.63 25.20 2.65
N GLU A 113 6.75 26.47 3.04
CA GLU A 113 6.84 26.88 4.45
C GLU A 113 5.59 26.49 5.25
N GLN A 114 4.40 26.70 4.68
CA GLN A 114 3.15 26.29 5.34
C GLN A 114 3.04 24.77 5.48
N ALA A 115 3.41 24.00 4.45
CA ALA A 115 3.38 22.54 4.52
C ALA A 115 4.32 22.01 5.62
N GLU A 116 5.52 22.57 5.71
CA GLU A 116 6.49 22.23 6.76
C GLU A 116 5.99 22.60 8.15
N ARG A 117 5.39 23.80 8.29
CA ARG A 117 4.76 24.25 9.54
C ARG A 117 3.60 23.32 9.97
N PHE A 118 2.73 22.92 9.05
CA PHE A 118 1.63 22.01 9.35
C PHE A 118 2.14 20.62 9.77
N GLY A 119 3.12 20.07 9.04
CA GLY A 119 3.77 18.81 9.41
C GLY A 119 4.32 18.86 10.84
N GLN A 120 5.01 19.95 11.19
CA GLN A 120 5.56 20.13 12.53
C GLN A 120 4.47 20.24 13.62
N LEU A 121 3.44 21.06 13.39
CA LEU A 121 2.37 21.28 14.38
C LEU A 121 1.57 20.01 14.64
N LEU A 122 1.20 19.29 13.58
CA LEU A 122 0.44 18.05 13.68
C LEU A 122 1.29 16.91 14.26
N GLY A 123 2.56 16.80 13.85
CA GLY A 123 3.50 15.84 14.44
C GLY A 123 3.67 16.05 15.95
N ARG A 124 3.83 17.30 16.41
CA ARG A 124 3.87 17.64 17.85
C ARG A 124 2.58 17.30 18.60
N ALA A 125 1.45 17.34 17.91
CA ALA A 125 0.15 16.98 18.46
C ALA A 125 -0.09 15.46 18.48
N GLY A 126 0.86 14.65 17.98
CA GLY A 126 0.79 13.18 18.00
C GLY A 126 0.13 12.58 16.75
N PHE A 127 -0.09 13.36 15.68
CA PHE A 127 -0.56 12.81 14.41
C PHE A 127 0.61 12.30 13.57
N THR A 128 0.40 11.16 12.92
CA THR A 128 1.33 10.65 11.90
C THR A 128 1.06 11.32 10.56
N ILE A 129 2.09 11.84 9.89
CA ILE A 129 1.94 12.53 8.61
C ILE A 129 2.11 11.56 7.44
N VAL A 130 1.02 11.38 6.68
CA VAL A 130 1.00 10.52 5.49
C VAL A 130 1.04 11.40 4.24
N SER A 131 1.93 11.08 3.30
CA SER A 131 2.03 11.79 2.02
C SER A 131 2.62 10.89 0.92
N GLY A 132 2.63 11.37 -0.32
CA GLY A 132 3.09 10.61 -1.48
C GLY A 132 4.60 10.65 -1.72
N GLY A 133 5.37 11.30 -0.84
CA GLY A 133 6.82 11.44 -0.97
C GLY A 133 7.29 12.25 -2.19
N ALA A 134 6.38 12.97 -2.86
CA ALA A 134 6.74 13.76 -4.02
C ALA A 134 7.58 15.00 -3.63
N ARG A 135 8.31 15.56 -4.61
CA ARG A 135 8.93 16.89 -4.45
C ARG A 135 7.85 17.93 -4.12
N GLY A 136 8.23 18.99 -3.40
CA GLY A 136 7.33 20.10 -3.09
C GLY A 136 6.63 19.92 -1.75
N ILE A 137 5.30 19.98 -1.73
CA ILE A 137 4.49 19.95 -0.51
C ILE A 137 4.72 18.68 0.31
N ASP A 138 4.65 17.50 -0.30
CA ASP A 138 4.82 16.22 0.39
C ASP A 138 6.17 16.12 1.12
N THR A 139 7.26 16.49 0.44
CA THR A 139 8.60 16.53 1.06
C THR A 139 8.65 17.49 2.26
N ALA A 140 8.07 18.69 2.13
CA ALA A 140 8.04 19.67 3.22
C ALA A 140 7.22 19.18 4.41
N ALA A 141 6.07 18.55 4.17
CA ALA A 141 5.24 17.96 5.21
C ALA A 141 6.00 16.91 6.03
N HIS A 142 6.67 15.97 5.34
CA HIS A 142 7.50 14.97 6.01
C HIS A 142 8.66 15.58 6.78
N ARG A 143 9.38 16.56 6.21
CA ARG A 143 10.45 17.27 6.95
C ARG A 143 9.92 17.95 8.21
N GLY A 144 8.74 18.58 8.12
CA GLY A 144 8.08 19.22 9.25
C GLY A 144 7.84 18.25 10.39
N ALA A 145 7.24 17.09 10.10
CA ALA A 145 6.97 16.03 11.08
C ALA A 145 8.27 15.51 11.72
N LEU A 146 9.28 15.20 10.91
CA LEU A 146 10.56 14.68 11.40
C LEU A 146 11.33 15.71 12.23
N SER A 147 11.19 17.01 11.95
CA SER A 147 11.88 18.08 12.70
C SER A 147 11.45 18.18 14.18
N CYS A 148 10.32 17.59 14.54
CA CYS A 148 9.81 17.54 15.90
C CYS A 148 9.73 16.12 16.46
N GLU A 149 10.49 15.18 15.87
CA GLU A 149 10.47 13.75 16.25
C GLU A 149 9.07 13.11 16.11
N GLY A 150 8.21 13.74 15.30
CA GLY A 150 6.95 13.17 14.86
C GLY A 150 7.16 12.07 13.83
N ARG A 151 6.06 11.46 13.39
CA ARG A 151 6.04 10.35 12.44
C ARG A 151 5.49 10.80 11.09
#